data_AF-A0A6S7E142-F1
#
_entry.id   AF-A0A6S7E142-F1
#
_cell.length_a   1.000
_cell.length_b   1.000
_cell.length_c   1.000
_cell.angle_alpha   90.00
_cell.angle_beta   90.00
_cell.angle_gamma   90.00
#
_symmetry.space_group_name_H-M   'P 1'
#
loop_
_entity.id
_entity.type
_entity.pdbx_description
1 polymer ?
#
loop_
_entity_poly.entity_id
_entity_poly.type
_entity_poly.pdbx_seq_one_letter_code
_entity_poly.pdbx_strand_id
1 'polypeptide(L)'
;MKKNDNEDPARSLDRRSPAQYERAAHSVVSTAARLRHERRVRTLYELTGADPARIRTLAHAFIKANDIDMGRVQVLHASNDRAALRHLAHRIKGAAQMTGDAQLSRLCSVLSEACLESQGDLLSLDAIVLQLHDALKEFGESCRRMAFDAQP
;
A
#
# COMPACT_ATOMS: atom_id res chain seq x y z
N MET A 1 2.23 -64.00 16.92
CA MET A 1 2.55 -62.69 17.54
C MET A 1 3.95 -62.26 17.10
N LYS A 2 4.07 -61.51 16.00
CA LYS A 2 5.32 -60.82 15.60
C LYS A 2 4.93 -59.44 15.08
N LYS A 3 5.66 -58.44 15.58
CA LYS A 3 5.46 -57.00 15.41
C LYS A 3 5.57 -56.60 13.95
N ASN A 4 4.60 -55.83 13.45
CA ASN A 4 4.81 -54.95 12.31
C ASN A 4 4.83 -53.53 12.85
N ASP A 5 6.03 -52.99 12.92
CA ASP A 5 6.31 -51.59 13.15
C ASP A 5 5.87 -50.76 11.93
N ASN A 6 5.43 -49.55 12.25
CA ASN A 6 5.73 -48.34 11.50
C ASN A 6 4.94 -48.09 10.21
N GLU A 7 3.88 -47.28 10.33
CA GLU A 7 3.75 -46.08 9.51
C GLU A 7 2.86 -45.08 10.27
N ASP A 8 3.51 -44.09 10.90
CA ASP A 8 2.86 -42.90 11.45
C ASP A 8 2.55 -41.95 10.28
N PRO A 9 1.28 -41.71 9.93
CA PRO A 9 0.91 -40.84 8.80
C PRO A 9 1.15 -39.35 9.07
N ALA A 10 1.69 -38.95 10.22
CA ALA A 10 1.85 -37.54 10.59
C ALA A 10 3.03 -36.79 9.93
N ARG A 11 3.82 -37.42 9.03
CA ARG A 11 5.03 -36.78 8.47
C ARG A 11 4.87 -36.07 7.11
N SER A 12 3.64 -35.82 6.65
CA SER A 12 3.36 -35.08 5.40
C SER A 12 3.15 -33.56 5.59
N LEU A 13 3.66 -32.97 6.68
CA LEU A 13 3.60 -31.52 6.90
C LEU A 13 4.53 -30.77 5.91
N ASP A 14 3.89 -30.19 4.88
CA ASP A 14 4.27 -29.03 4.07
C ASP A 14 5.79 -28.69 4.00
N ARG A 15 6.55 -29.46 3.21
CA ARG A 15 7.97 -29.17 2.89
C ARG A 15 8.09 -28.13 1.77
N ARG A 16 7.45 -26.97 1.88
CA ARG A 16 7.76 -25.86 0.96
C ARG A 16 9.09 -25.23 1.38
N SER A 17 10.04 -25.15 0.45
CA SER A 17 11.32 -24.48 0.72
C SER A 17 11.10 -22.97 0.92
N PRO A 18 11.96 -22.26 1.68
CA PRO A 18 11.85 -20.80 1.88
C PRO A 18 11.65 -20.01 0.57
N ALA A 19 12.35 -20.39 -0.49
CA ALA A 19 12.22 -19.78 -1.82
C ALA A 19 10.82 -19.94 -2.46
N GLN A 20 10.07 -21.00 -2.12
CA GLN A 20 8.71 -21.21 -2.61
C GLN A 20 7.71 -20.33 -1.85
N TYR A 21 7.90 -20.13 -0.54
CA TYR A 21 7.11 -19.18 0.23
C TYR A 21 7.34 -17.74 -0.24
N GLU A 22 8.60 -17.36 -0.47
CA GLU A 22 8.93 -16.05 -1.02
C GLU A 22 8.27 -15.83 -2.40
N ARG A 23 8.38 -16.78 -3.34
CA ARG A 23 7.71 -16.65 -4.65
C ARG A 23 6.19 -16.53 -4.52
N ALA A 24 5.57 -17.31 -3.65
CA ALA A 24 4.13 -17.23 -3.41
C ALA A 24 3.74 -15.87 -2.81
N ALA A 25 4.50 -15.37 -1.83
CA ALA A 25 4.28 -14.05 -1.24
C ALA A 25 4.42 -12.92 -2.27
N HIS A 26 5.48 -12.93 -3.08
CA HIS A 26 5.67 -11.97 -4.16
C HIS A 26 4.53 -12.02 -5.20
N SER A 27 4.09 -13.23 -5.58
CA SER A 27 2.96 -13.41 -6.49
C SER A 27 1.66 -12.82 -5.94
N VAL A 28 1.39 -13.02 -4.64
CA VAL A 28 0.21 -12.46 -3.98
C VAL A 28 0.29 -10.94 -3.88
N VAL A 29 1.43 -10.39 -3.48
CA VAL A 29 1.68 -8.93 -3.42
C VAL A 29 1.49 -8.29 -4.80
N SER A 30 2.06 -8.92 -5.85
CA SER A 30 1.90 -8.49 -7.24
C SER A 30 0.44 -8.52 -7.69
N THR A 31 -0.33 -9.52 -7.25
CA THR A 31 -1.77 -9.62 -7.57
C THR A 31 -2.56 -8.52 -6.88
N ALA A 32 -2.29 -8.26 -5.60
CA ALA A 32 -2.97 -7.21 -4.84
C ALA A 32 -2.68 -5.81 -5.40
N ALA A 33 -1.43 -5.52 -5.79
CA ALA A 33 -1.05 -4.27 -6.43
C ALA A 33 -1.80 -4.07 -7.77
N ARG A 34 -1.90 -5.13 -8.58
CA ARG A 34 -2.67 -5.09 -9.84
C ARG A 34 -4.15 -4.78 -9.62
N LEU A 35 -4.80 -5.44 -8.65
CA LEU A 35 -6.21 -5.17 -8.32
C LEU A 35 -6.43 -3.73 -7.83
N ARG A 36 -5.50 -3.18 -7.03
CA ARG A 36 -5.54 -1.77 -6.63
C ARG A 36 -5.40 -0.85 -7.84
N HIS A 37 -4.45 -1.13 -8.73
CA HIS A 37 -4.29 -0.37 -9.97
C HIS A 37 -5.57 -0.38 -10.82
N GLU A 38 -6.16 -1.56 -11.09
CA GLU A 38 -7.41 -1.70 -11.84
C GLU A 38 -8.56 -0.91 -11.20
N ARG A 39 -8.65 -0.90 -9.86
CA ARG A 39 -9.65 -0.10 -9.13
C ARG A 39 -9.44 1.39 -9.33
N ARG A 40 -8.20 1.88 -9.16
CA ARG A 40 -7.86 3.30 -9.35
C ARG A 40 -8.15 3.76 -10.77
N VAL A 41 -7.78 2.96 -11.78
CA VAL A 41 -8.08 3.22 -13.20
C VAL A 41 -9.58 3.41 -13.38
N ARG A 42 -10.40 2.46 -12.91
CA ARG A 42 -11.86 2.54 -13.03
C ARG A 42 -12.40 3.84 -12.42
N THR A 43 -11.97 4.16 -11.19
CA THR A 43 -12.43 5.37 -10.50
C THR A 43 -12.01 6.65 -11.23
N LEU A 44 -10.78 6.72 -11.76
CA LEU A 44 -10.36 7.88 -12.56
C LEU A 44 -11.16 8.01 -13.86
N TYR A 45 -11.44 6.90 -14.55
CA TYR A 45 -12.29 6.91 -15.75
C TYR A 45 -13.69 7.43 -15.44
N GLU A 46 -14.31 6.98 -14.34
CA GLU A 46 -15.62 7.45 -13.90
C GLU A 46 -15.60 8.96 -13.58
N LEU A 47 -14.61 9.45 -12.84
CA LEU A 47 -14.49 10.87 -12.46
C LEU A 47 -14.24 11.81 -13.64
N THR A 48 -13.58 11.32 -14.68
CA THR A 48 -13.16 12.13 -15.83
C THR A 48 -14.08 11.99 -17.03
N GLY A 49 -15.06 11.07 -16.97
CA GLY A 49 -15.88 10.71 -18.14
C GLY A 49 -15.07 9.99 -19.21
N ALA A 50 -14.04 9.25 -18.81
CA ALA A 50 -13.08 8.54 -19.66
C ALA A 50 -12.31 9.42 -20.67
N ASP A 51 -12.32 10.75 -20.50
CA ASP A 51 -11.55 11.66 -21.35
C ASP A 51 -10.03 11.52 -21.07
N PRO A 52 -9.22 11.10 -22.06
CA PRO A 52 -7.79 10.89 -21.86
C PRO A 52 -7.06 12.14 -21.36
N ALA A 53 -7.45 13.35 -21.80
CA ALA A 53 -6.79 14.58 -21.37
C ALA A 53 -7.04 14.87 -19.88
N ARG A 54 -8.27 14.68 -19.41
CA ARG A 54 -8.62 14.80 -17.98
C ARG A 54 -8.00 13.69 -17.14
N ILE A 55 -7.93 12.44 -17.63
CA ILE A 55 -7.24 11.34 -16.94
C ILE A 55 -5.78 11.69 -16.70
N ARG A 56 -5.04 12.12 -17.73
CA ARG A 56 -3.64 12.53 -17.62
C ARG A 56 -3.47 13.66 -16.62
N THR A 57 -4.31 14.70 -16.72
CA THR A 57 -4.25 15.87 -15.83
C THR A 57 -4.43 15.46 -14.37
N LEU A 58 -5.43 14.63 -14.07
CA LEU A 58 -5.71 14.19 -12.71
C LEU A 58 -4.61 13.23 -12.20
N ALA A 59 -4.13 12.32 -13.04
CA ALA A 59 -3.03 11.42 -12.70
C ALA A 59 -1.74 12.20 -12.37
N HIS A 60 -1.39 13.23 -13.14
CA HIS A 60 -0.25 14.11 -12.86
C HIS A 60 -0.42 14.91 -11.57
N ALA A 61 -1.64 15.36 -11.25
CA ALA A 61 -1.92 16.01 -9.97
C ALA A 61 -1.65 15.06 -8.79
N PHE A 62 -2.10 13.80 -8.88
CA PHE A 62 -1.82 12.79 -7.86
C PHE A 62 -0.33 12.45 -7.76
N ILE A 63 0.40 12.32 -8.87
CA ILE A 63 1.86 12.09 -8.86
C ILE A 63 2.57 13.19 -8.08
N LYS A 64 2.29 14.46 -8.43
CA LYS A 64 2.92 15.61 -7.78
C LYS A 64 2.60 15.66 -6.29
N ALA A 65 1.35 15.43 -5.90
CA ALA A 65 0.95 15.40 -4.51
C ALA A 65 1.66 14.27 -3.73
N ASN A 66 1.67 13.06 -4.30
CA ASN A 66 2.27 11.87 -3.71
C ASN A 66 3.79 12.01 -3.51
N ASP A 67 4.52 12.58 -4.48
CA ASP A 67 5.96 12.80 -4.35
C ASP A 67 6.29 13.79 -3.20
N ILE A 68 5.44 14.83 -3.02
CA ILE A 68 5.54 15.74 -1.87
C ILE A 68 5.19 15.03 -0.56
N ASP A 69 4.14 14.21 -0.55
CA ASP A 69 3.71 13.44 0.63
C ASP A 69 4.80 12.47 1.09
N MET A 70 5.43 11.71 0.19
CA MET A 70 6.52 10.79 0.53
C MET A 70 7.68 11.48 1.24
N GLY A 71 8.15 12.62 0.71
CA GLY A 71 9.22 13.39 1.34
C GLY A 71 8.83 13.92 2.72
N ARG A 72 7.58 14.39 2.88
CA ARG A 72 7.09 14.89 4.16
C ARG A 72 6.91 13.81 5.21
N VAL A 73 6.44 12.61 4.84
CA VAL A 73 6.28 11.49 5.78
C VAL A 73 7.62 11.17 6.46
N GLN A 74 8.70 11.07 5.68
CA GLN A 74 10.03 10.77 6.20
C GLN A 74 10.56 11.88 7.13
N VAL A 75 10.43 13.14 6.72
CA VAL A 75 10.91 14.29 7.52
C VAL A 75 10.17 14.39 8.85
N LEU A 76 8.83 14.33 8.82
CA LEU A 76 8.01 14.46 10.03
C LEU A 76 8.18 13.29 10.99
N HIS A 77 8.40 12.09 10.45
CA HIS A 77 8.73 10.92 11.25
C HIS A 77 10.09 11.07 11.94
N ALA A 78 11.13 11.49 11.19
CA ALA A 78 12.47 11.70 11.73
C ALA A 78 12.52 12.80 12.80
N SER A 79 11.66 13.82 12.69
CA SER A 79 11.52 14.88 13.70
C SER A 79 10.60 14.51 14.86
N ASN A 80 10.03 13.31 14.88
CA ASN A 80 9.01 12.85 15.85
C ASN A 80 7.82 13.83 15.99
N ASP A 81 7.47 14.54 14.90
CA ASP A 81 6.32 15.47 14.89
C ASP A 81 5.03 14.70 14.61
N ARG A 82 4.53 14.02 15.65
CA ARG A 82 3.33 13.17 15.57
C ARG A 82 2.07 13.94 15.16
N ALA A 83 1.96 15.19 15.57
CA ALA A 83 0.81 16.03 15.23
C ALA A 83 0.80 16.33 13.71
N ALA A 84 1.92 16.81 13.18
CA ALA A 84 2.04 17.07 11.74
C ALA A 84 1.95 15.77 10.92
N LEU A 85 2.52 14.67 11.39
CA LEU A 85 2.43 13.36 10.72
C LEU A 85 0.98 12.88 10.61
N ARG A 86 0.18 13.05 11.67
CA ARG A 86 -1.26 12.77 11.66
C ARG A 86 -2.01 13.65 10.66
N HIS A 87 -1.71 14.94 10.61
CA HIS A 87 -2.32 15.85 9.62
C HIS A 87 -1.99 15.43 8.19
N LEU A 88 -0.74 15.02 7.94
CA LEU A 88 -0.31 14.50 6.65
C LEU A 88 -1.04 13.21 6.29
N ALA A 89 -1.19 12.27 7.23
CA ALA A 89 -1.95 11.04 7.04
C ALA A 89 -3.41 11.32 6.64
N HIS A 90 -4.05 12.31 7.27
CA HIS A 90 -5.41 12.71 6.91
C HIS A 90 -5.51 13.26 5.48
N ARG A 91 -4.53 14.05 5.05
CA ARG A 91 -4.46 14.55 3.67
C ARG A 91 -4.33 13.41 2.66
N ILE A 92 -3.37 12.51 2.88
CA ILE A 92 -3.12 11.35 2.01
C ILE A 92 -4.37 10.46 1.94
N LYS A 93 -5.05 10.25 3.08
CA LYS A 93 -6.32 9.51 3.14
C LYS A 93 -7.36 10.07 2.18
N GLY A 94 -7.47 11.40 2.05
CA GLY A 94 -8.38 12.04 1.10
C GLY A 94 -8.09 11.63 -0.35
N ALA A 95 -6.82 11.67 -0.77
CA ALA A 95 -6.41 11.23 -2.11
C ALA A 95 -6.67 9.73 -2.33
N ALA A 96 -6.41 8.90 -1.32
CA ALA A 96 -6.68 7.47 -1.37
C ALA A 96 -8.20 7.18 -1.54
N GLN A 97 -9.05 7.90 -0.82
CA GLN A 97 -10.50 7.76 -0.93
C GLN A 97 -11.02 8.21 -2.30
N MET A 98 -10.51 9.32 -2.83
CA MET A 98 -10.86 9.82 -4.17
C MET A 98 -10.52 8.83 -5.28
N THR A 99 -9.50 8.01 -5.08
CA THR A 99 -9.03 7.00 -6.07
C THR A 99 -9.55 5.59 -5.77
N GLY A 100 -10.36 5.42 -4.73
CA GLY A 100 -10.91 4.12 -4.33
C GLY A 100 -9.87 3.15 -3.72
N ASP A 101 -8.73 3.66 -3.25
CA ASP A 101 -7.68 2.86 -2.64
C ASP A 101 -7.93 2.61 -1.14
N ALA A 102 -8.62 1.51 -0.86
CA ALA A 102 -8.97 1.12 0.51
C ALA A 102 -7.75 0.78 1.38
N GLN A 103 -6.65 0.28 0.79
CA GLN A 103 -5.48 -0.13 1.56
C GLN A 103 -4.67 1.08 2.01
N LEU A 104 -4.39 2.02 1.10
CA LEU A 104 -3.73 3.27 1.45
C LEU A 104 -4.58 4.10 2.44
N SER A 105 -5.90 4.15 2.22
CA SER A 105 -6.82 4.83 3.15
C SER A 105 -6.79 4.19 4.55
N ARG A 106 -6.67 2.87 4.65
CA ARG A 106 -6.59 2.15 5.94
C ARG A 106 -5.28 2.45 6.65
N LEU A 107 -4.15 2.37 5.95
CA LEU A 107 -2.84 2.69 6.53
C LEU A 107 -2.79 4.11 7.08
N CYS A 108 -3.41 5.07 6.38
CA CYS A 108 -3.50 6.45 6.88
C CYS A 108 -4.31 6.56 8.19
N SER A 109 -5.38 5.77 8.35
CA SER A 109 -6.13 5.72 9.61
C SER A 109 -5.28 5.11 10.74
N VAL A 110 -4.60 4.00 10.46
CA VAL A 110 -3.70 3.34 11.43
C VAL A 110 -2.58 4.28 11.89
N LEU A 111 -1.94 4.99 10.95
CA LEU A 111 -0.92 5.99 11.30
C LEU A 111 -1.51 7.13 12.14
N SER A 112 -2.71 7.60 11.79
CA SER A 112 -3.37 8.68 12.53
C SER A 112 -3.69 8.28 13.97
N GLU A 113 -4.09 7.03 14.19
CA GLU A 113 -4.37 6.45 15.51
C GLU A 113 -3.07 6.26 16.31
N ALA A 114 -2.04 5.67 15.71
CA ALA A 114 -0.73 5.50 16.33
C ALA A 114 -0.09 6.84 16.78
N CYS A 115 -0.34 7.92 16.04
CA CYS A 115 0.11 9.26 16.43
C CYS A 115 -0.62 9.84 17.66
N LEU A 116 -1.84 9.38 17.96
CA LEU A 116 -2.61 9.81 19.13
C LEU A 116 -2.27 9.01 20.39
N GLU A 117 -1.76 7.80 20.24
CA GLU A 117 -1.35 6.97 21.37
C GLU A 117 -0.09 7.54 22.04
N SER A 118 -0.26 8.17 23.21
CA SER A 118 0.84 8.71 24.02
C SER A 118 1.88 7.65 24.45
N GLN A 119 1.56 6.36 24.34
CA GLN A 119 2.45 5.24 24.69
C GLN A 119 2.67 4.23 23.54
N GLY A 120 2.34 4.60 22.30
CA GLY A 120 2.63 3.75 21.15
C GLY A 120 4.14 3.48 21.05
N ASP A 121 4.52 2.20 21.01
CA ASP A 121 5.91 1.75 20.85
C ASP A 121 6.50 2.39 19.57
N LEU A 122 7.67 3.02 19.68
CA LEU A 122 8.34 3.66 18.56
C LEU A 122 8.62 2.66 17.43
N LEU A 123 8.92 1.40 17.77
CA LEU A 123 9.12 0.33 16.79
C LEU A 123 7.83 0.03 15.99
N SER A 124 6.66 0.25 16.59
CA SER A 124 5.36 0.11 15.91
C SER A 124 5.12 1.26 14.93
N LEU A 125 5.46 2.50 15.31
CA LEU A 125 5.31 3.67 14.45
C LEU A 125 6.25 3.60 13.23
N ASP A 126 7.50 3.18 13.44
CA ASP A 126 8.49 2.97 12.38
C ASP A 126 7.95 1.98 11.32
N ALA A 127 7.40 0.85 11.77
CA ALA A 127 6.84 -0.17 10.89
C ALA A 127 5.61 0.34 10.11
N ILE A 128 4.74 1.13 10.75
CA ILE A 128 3.58 1.73 10.09
C ILE A 128 4.02 2.74 9.03
N VAL A 129 5.00 3.59 9.34
CA VAL A 129 5.54 4.58 8.41
C VAL A 129 6.23 3.91 7.21
N LEU A 130 6.98 2.83 7.44
CA LEU A 130 7.58 2.04 6.36
C LEU A 130 6.51 1.45 5.43
N GLN A 131 5.47 0.83 5.99
CA GLN A 131 4.35 0.30 5.21
C GLN A 131 3.60 1.39 4.43
N LEU A 132 3.40 2.57 5.02
CA LEU A 132 2.79 3.70 4.34
C LEU A 132 3.66 4.20 3.17
N HIS A 133 4.98 4.29 3.38
CA HIS A 133 5.91 4.70 2.35
C HIS A 133 5.88 3.75 1.14
N ASP A 134 5.89 2.43 1.37
CA ASP A 134 5.79 1.44 0.29
C ASP A 134 4.45 1.54 -0.45
N ALA A 135 3.35 1.78 0.27
CA ALA A 135 2.04 1.99 -0.33
C ALA A 135 1.98 3.28 -1.18
N LEU A 136 2.59 4.39 -0.71
CA LEU A 136 2.70 5.64 -1.47
C LEU A 136 3.56 5.47 -2.73
N LYS A 137 4.63 4.67 -2.65
CA LYS A 137 5.46 4.36 -3.81
C LYS A 137 4.66 3.61 -4.88
N GLU A 138 3.94 2.56 -4.49
CA GLU A 138 3.07 1.79 -5.39
C GLU A 138 1.93 2.64 -5.97
N PHE A 139 1.30 3.48 -5.14
CA PHE A 139 0.28 4.43 -5.58
C PHE A 139 0.82 5.38 -6.65
N GLY A 140 1.98 5.98 -6.41
CA GLY A 140 2.65 6.87 -7.36
C GLY A 140 2.99 6.18 -8.68
N GLU A 141 3.51 4.96 -8.64
CA GLU A 141 3.80 4.14 -9.83
C GLU A 141 2.52 3.85 -10.63
N SER A 142 1.43 3.50 -9.95
CA SER A 142 0.13 3.31 -10.57
C SER A 142 -0.39 4.58 -11.24
N CYS A 143 -0.22 5.77 -10.63
CA CYS A 143 -0.61 7.04 -11.24
C CYS A 143 0.26 7.37 -12.47
N ARG A 144 1.57 7.12 -12.43
CA ARG A 144 2.46 7.29 -13.60
C ARG A 144 2.04 6.39 -14.75
N ARG A 145 1.68 5.15 -14.46
CA ARG A 145 1.14 4.23 -15.46
C ARG A 145 -0.17 4.72 -16.08
N MET A 146 -1.12 5.18 -15.26
CA MET A 146 -2.37 5.77 -15.78
C MET A 146 -2.13 6.99 -16.68
N ALA A 147 -1.19 7.86 -16.31
CA ALA A 147 -0.84 9.03 -17.12
C ALA A 147 -0.21 8.63 -18.47
N PHE A 148 0.59 7.56 -18.48
CA PHE A 148 1.22 7.03 -19.69
C PHE A 148 0.20 6.32 -20.61
N ASP A 149 -0.67 5.50 -20.03
CA ASP A 149 -1.64 4.67 -20.77
C ASP A 149 -2.79 5.50 -21.36
N ALA A 150 -3.08 6.67 -20.80
CA ALA A 150 -4.09 7.60 -21.32
C ALA A 150 -3.61 8.35 -22.57
N GLN A 151 -3.37 7.61 -23.66
CA GLN A 151 -3.07 8.16 -24.99
C GLN A 151 -4.36 8.63 -25.70
N PRO A 152 -4.29 9.67 -26.54
CA PRO A 152 -5.42 10.10 -27.38
C PRO A 152 -5.77 9.08 -28.46
#